data_AF-A0A9D9CYB6-F1
#
_entry.id   AF-A0A9D9CYB6-F1
#
_cell.length_a   1.000
_cell.length_b   1.000
_cell.length_c   1.000
_cell.angle_alpha   90.00
_cell.angle_beta   90.00
_cell.angle_gamma   90.00
#
_symmetry.space_group_name_H-M   'P 1'
#
loop_
_entity.id
_entity.type
_entity.pdbx_description
1 polymer ?
#
loop_
_entity_poly.entity_id
_entity_poly.type
_entity_poly.pdbx_seq_one_letter_code
_entity_poly.pdbx_strand_id
1 'polypeptide(L)'
;YNVEMWRDGNSGNMTVFGGKADCAFKASWNNSGDYLARVGYYDGAATKKYTDLGDIYAVYNYSKSGNGGGSYSYIGIYGWTKNPLIEYYIVDDSFTPNGGGMFWNANNKGTYTVDGVTYTLKVGQRTNAPSIEGNTNFQQIFAVRSSYQTCGTINVTEHFKNWERLGVKLGGIYDCKILCEVGGGSGSIEYTCASMSWKGQKSSLGDLSCSEGGQGGGEQQQGGGSTVVEQKPYKDAIKIPGKLEGEHYDIGGNGNAYNDTDDNNEGDAKFRTDEGVDIVKGGTGMAIGYTTSSEWLEYTIDVEKTFKYDLTANASNGGGDINFDVYIDDKKVASFEGSSTGSWDTYTALKTTTDEIKAGKHILKVKFGSNNNNLDYIEFAEADTSSHGSQGGQGSHGGQGGHQGGSYIAPGEYPLSYDVENTGAACEDPVSLNKNNLKSCKTLPNPFEWANGNGKVTDFCDWSCRRNEIKREIEYWEIGEKPKFDKLEASYSGGTLTVKIYNGSNTLTLTSKISVPSGNGPHPIVIGMDGNTGSLSSSYFSKCIQVPFTHTQIAKYNGGFDGGGRSQSDPFYKLYPGTFNSIADYCAWSWGISR
;
A
#
# COMPACT_ATOMS: atom_id res chain seq x y z
N TYR A 1 -18.36 21.03 -0.64
CA TYR A 1 -18.97 20.16 -1.65
C TYR A 1 -20.34 20.70 -2.04
N ASN A 2 -20.82 20.39 -3.24
CA ASN A 2 -22.19 20.62 -3.68
C ASN A 2 -23.04 19.40 -3.32
N VAL A 3 -24.27 19.64 -2.84
CA VAL A 3 -25.24 18.62 -2.42
C VAL A 3 -26.43 18.71 -3.37
N GLU A 4 -26.92 17.57 -3.83
CA GLU A 4 -28.05 17.52 -4.75
C GLU A 4 -28.88 16.25 -4.53
N MET A 5 -30.20 16.44 -4.50
CA MET A 5 -31.19 15.36 -4.53
C MET A 5 -32.15 15.66 -5.68
N TRP A 6 -32.35 14.70 -6.57
CA TRP A 6 -33.27 14.81 -7.69
C TRP A 6 -34.21 13.59 -7.70
N ARG A 7 -35.45 13.77 -8.18
CA ARG A 7 -36.41 12.68 -8.40
C ARG A 7 -37.53 13.11 -9.34
N ASP A 8 -38.16 12.15 -10.01
CA ASP A 8 -39.40 12.35 -10.77
C ASP A 8 -40.68 11.93 -9.99
N GLY A 9 -40.55 11.19 -8.88
CA GLY A 9 -41.65 10.76 -8.01
C GLY A 9 -41.87 11.57 -6.72
N ASN A 10 -42.96 11.24 -6.02
CA ASN A 10 -43.49 12.03 -4.89
C ASN A 10 -42.78 11.85 -3.55
N SER A 11 -41.90 10.86 -3.39
CA SER A 11 -41.26 10.55 -2.11
C SER A 11 -39.73 10.49 -2.22
N GLY A 12 -39.04 10.71 -1.11
CA GLY A 12 -37.59 10.64 -1.03
C GLY A 12 -37.04 11.69 -0.08
N ASN A 13 -35.98 11.36 0.65
CA ASN A 13 -35.27 12.29 1.52
C ASN A 13 -33.76 12.05 1.46
N MET A 14 -33.02 13.14 1.63
CA MET A 14 -31.58 13.16 1.78
C MET A 14 -31.23 14.02 2.99
N THR A 15 -30.44 13.48 3.91
CA THR A 15 -29.89 14.16 5.07
C THR A 15 -28.37 14.15 4.95
N VAL A 16 -27.75 15.32 4.95
CA VAL A 16 -26.28 15.46 4.95
C VAL A 16 -25.78 15.69 6.37
N PHE A 17 -24.64 15.07 6.73
CA PHE A 17 -24.13 15.08 8.09
C PHE A 17 -23.08 16.18 8.35
N GLY A 18 -22.25 16.50 7.35
CA GLY A 18 -21.20 17.51 7.45
C GLY A 18 -20.07 17.14 8.43
N GLY A 19 -19.18 18.09 8.69
CA GLY A 19 -17.98 17.84 9.51
C GLY A 19 -16.96 16.97 8.76
N LYS A 20 -16.08 16.26 9.47
CA LYS A 20 -14.93 15.57 8.86
C LYS A 20 -15.29 14.46 7.85
N ALA A 21 -16.56 14.07 7.72
CA ALA A 21 -17.06 13.26 6.62
C ALA A 21 -17.93 14.14 5.70
N ASP A 22 -17.32 15.13 5.03
CA ASP A 22 -18.05 16.22 4.36
C ASP A 22 -18.93 15.78 3.17
N CYS A 23 -18.76 14.56 2.64
CA CYS A 23 -19.65 13.96 1.63
C CYS A 23 -20.63 12.94 2.23
N ALA A 24 -20.65 12.73 3.55
CA ALA A 24 -21.52 11.76 4.20
C ALA A 24 -22.99 12.19 4.14
N PHE A 25 -23.84 11.27 3.69
CA PHE A 25 -25.28 11.48 3.62
C PHE A 25 -26.06 10.18 3.85
N LYS A 26 -27.27 10.34 4.38
CA LYS A 26 -28.32 9.33 4.38
C LYS A 26 -29.36 9.67 3.32
N ALA A 27 -29.74 8.70 2.51
CA ALA A 27 -30.83 8.83 1.57
C ALA A 27 -31.84 7.68 1.77
N SER A 28 -33.12 7.97 1.55
CA SER A 28 -34.16 6.94 1.48
C SER A 28 -35.26 7.32 0.50
N TRP A 29 -35.86 6.31 -0.13
CA TRP A 29 -36.83 6.43 -1.22
C TRP A 29 -37.97 5.43 -1.02
N ASN A 30 -39.12 5.71 -1.66
CA ASN A 30 -40.29 4.83 -1.62
C ASN A 30 -41.17 5.04 -2.86
N ASN A 31 -41.01 4.17 -3.85
CA ASN A 31 -41.60 4.21 -5.19
C ASN A 31 -41.44 5.59 -5.85
N SER A 32 -40.19 6.07 -5.80
CA SER A 32 -39.80 7.43 -6.19
C SER A 32 -39.61 7.64 -7.70
N GLY A 33 -39.91 6.63 -8.52
CA GLY A 33 -39.50 6.59 -9.93
C GLY A 33 -37.98 6.57 -10.02
N ASP A 34 -37.40 7.47 -10.80
CA ASP A 34 -35.97 7.74 -10.77
C ASP A 34 -35.64 8.65 -9.58
N TYR A 35 -34.65 8.27 -8.76
CA TYR A 35 -34.22 8.99 -7.56
C TYR A 35 -32.70 9.00 -7.46
N LEU A 36 -32.12 10.20 -7.31
CA LEU A 36 -30.68 10.42 -7.15
C LEU A 36 -30.42 11.25 -5.88
N ALA A 37 -29.44 10.82 -5.08
CA ALA A 37 -28.87 11.59 -3.97
C ALA A 37 -27.35 11.59 -4.08
N ARG A 38 -26.73 12.77 -4.08
CA ARG A 38 -25.30 12.90 -4.38
C ARG A 38 -24.61 14.10 -3.74
N VAL A 39 -23.33 13.93 -3.39
CA VAL A 39 -22.47 14.99 -2.79
C VAL A 39 -21.07 14.95 -3.41
N GLY A 40 -20.50 16.11 -3.77
CA GLY A 40 -19.13 16.17 -4.30
C GLY A 40 -18.71 17.50 -4.94
N TYR A 41 -17.90 17.41 -5.99
CA TYR A 41 -17.43 18.53 -6.81
C TYR A 41 -18.54 19.08 -7.72
N TYR A 42 -18.48 20.38 -8.03
CA TYR A 42 -19.36 21.06 -9.00
C TYR A 42 -18.69 22.34 -9.53
N ASP A 43 -18.67 22.51 -10.85
CA ASP A 43 -18.44 23.76 -11.57
C ASP A 43 -19.46 23.85 -12.72
N GLY A 44 -20.52 24.64 -12.54
CA GLY A 44 -21.58 24.79 -13.55
C GLY A 44 -21.11 25.31 -14.91
N ALA A 45 -19.97 26.01 -14.94
CA ALA A 45 -19.34 26.52 -16.15
C ALA A 45 -18.36 25.50 -16.79
N ALA A 46 -18.05 24.40 -16.11
CA ALA A 46 -17.17 23.31 -16.57
C ALA A 46 -15.83 23.82 -17.13
N THR A 47 -15.20 24.76 -16.42
CA THR A 47 -14.02 25.50 -16.89
C THR A 47 -12.72 24.70 -16.80
N LYS A 48 -12.72 23.63 -16.00
CA LYS A 48 -11.54 22.81 -15.69
C LYS A 48 -11.68 21.42 -16.28
N LYS A 49 -10.63 20.90 -16.89
CA LYS A 49 -10.49 19.46 -17.14
C LYS A 49 -10.15 18.73 -15.84
N TYR A 50 -10.29 17.40 -15.84
CA TYR A 50 -9.85 16.61 -14.67
C TYR A 50 -8.36 16.81 -14.38
N THR A 51 -7.52 17.00 -15.41
CA THR A 51 -6.09 17.33 -15.25
C THR A 51 -5.84 18.65 -14.50
N ASP A 52 -6.73 19.63 -14.64
CA ASP A 52 -6.64 20.91 -13.90
C ASP A 52 -7.10 20.75 -12.43
N LEU A 53 -7.94 19.74 -12.17
CA LEU A 53 -8.36 19.29 -10.84
C LEU A 53 -7.34 18.34 -10.19
N GLY A 54 -6.27 17.94 -10.89
CA GLY A 54 -5.27 17.01 -10.36
C GLY A 54 -5.87 15.64 -10.02
N ASP A 55 -5.30 14.95 -9.03
CA ASP A 55 -5.83 13.64 -8.62
C ASP A 55 -7.10 13.80 -7.78
N ILE A 56 -8.17 13.18 -8.29
CA ILE A 56 -9.52 13.16 -7.72
C ILE A 56 -9.75 11.79 -7.10
N TYR A 57 -9.97 11.74 -5.79
CA TYR A 57 -10.34 10.52 -5.08
C TYR A 57 -11.69 10.68 -4.38
N ALA A 58 -12.38 9.57 -4.18
CA ALA A 58 -13.49 9.46 -3.24
C ALA A 58 -13.18 8.35 -2.23
N VAL A 59 -13.33 8.63 -0.94
CA VAL A 59 -13.25 7.64 0.14
C VAL A 59 -14.65 7.48 0.71
N TYR A 60 -15.11 6.24 0.91
CA TYR A 60 -16.45 6.00 1.43
C TYR A 60 -16.61 4.70 2.24
N ASN A 61 -17.65 4.68 3.07
CA ASN A 61 -18.25 3.51 3.70
C ASN A 61 -19.76 3.77 3.82
N TYR A 62 -20.60 2.80 3.48
CA TYR A 62 -22.03 2.89 3.70
C TYR A 62 -22.67 1.59 4.20
N SER A 63 -23.83 1.76 4.83
CA SER A 63 -24.81 0.68 4.98
C SER A 63 -25.98 0.90 4.02
N LYS A 64 -26.59 -0.17 3.52
CA LYS A 64 -27.73 -0.09 2.59
C LYS A 64 -28.82 -1.11 2.95
N SER A 65 -30.09 -0.79 2.68
CA SER A 65 -31.22 -1.67 2.97
C SER A 65 -32.39 -1.47 2.00
N GLY A 66 -33.25 -2.47 1.86
CA GLY A 66 -34.36 -2.44 0.90
C GLY A 66 -33.92 -2.73 -0.54
N ASN A 67 -34.60 -2.13 -1.52
CA ASN A 67 -34.35 -2.37 -2.94
C ASN A 67 -34.57 -1.11 -3.80
N GLY A 68 -33.94 -1.08 -4.97
CA GLY A 68 -34.10 -0.03 -5.98
C GLY A 68 -35.24 -0.27 -6.99
N GLY A 69 -36.10 -1.28 -6.76
CA GLY A 69 -37.38 -1.61 -7.42
C GLY A 69 -37.63 -1.31 -8.90
N GLY A 70 -36.58 -1.20 -9.71
CA GLY A 70 -36.61 -0.90 -11.13
C GLY A 70 -35.34 -1.39 -11.80
N SER A 71 -35.31 -1.35 -13.13
CA SER A 71 -34.34 -2.06 -13.96
C SER A 71 -32.88 -1.59 -13.84
N TYR A 72 -32.58 -0.61 -12.98
CA TYR A 72 -31.25 -0.05 -12.75
C TYR A 72 -31.13 0.54 -11.34
N SER A 73 -29.88 0.59 -10.86
CA SER A 73 -29.45 1.38 -9.70
C SER A 73 -27.93 1.42 -9.66
N TYR A 74 -27.36 2.53 -9.20
CA TYR A 74 -25.92 2.76 -9.18
C TYR A 74 -25.49 3.36 -7.84
N ILE A 75 -24.42 2.81 -7.27
CA ILE A 75 -23.75 3.31 -6.08
C ILE A 75 -22.26 3.44 -6.43
N GLY A 76 -21.64 4.56 -6.07
CA GLY A 76 -20.27 4.90 -6.50
C GLY A 76 -20.17 6.38 -6.88
N ILE A 77 -19.67 6.70 -8.07
CA ILE A 77 -19.46 8.08 -8.55
C ILE A 77 -20.36 8.41 -9.75
N TYR A 78 -20.88 9.63 -9.76
CA TYR A 78 -21.64 10.25 -10.84
C TYR A 78 -20.97 11.54 -11.31
N GLY A 79 -21.16 11.90 -12.57
CA GLY A 79 -20.97 13.28 -12.98
C GLY A 79 -21.20 13.53 -14.46
N TRP A 80 -20.98 14.78 -14.84
CA TRP A 80 -21.02 15.22 -16.23
C TRP A 80 -19.72 15.90 -16.66
N THR A 81 -19.44 15.80 -17.95
CA THR A 81 -18.51 16.72 -18.63
C THR A 81 -19.22 17.51 -19.71
N LYS A 82 -18.73 18.72 -20.02
CA LYS A 82 -19.19 19.58 -21.12
C LYS A 82 -18.10 19.75 -22.18
N ASN A 83 -18.51 19.82 -23.44
CA ASN A 83 -17.64 19.95 -24.62
C ASN A 83 -16.51 18.89 -24.70
N PRO A 84 -16.83 17.61 -24.95
CA PRO A 84 -18.15 17.06 -25.30
C PRO A 84 -19.08 16.86 -24.10
N LEU A 85 -20.39 16.79 -24.35
CA LEU A 85 -21.40 16.49 -23.34
C LEU A 85 -21.43 14.98 -23.07
N ILE A 86 -21.08 14.58 -21.84
CA ILE A 86 -21.01 13.18 -21.40
C ILE A 86 -21.57 13.07 -19.99
N GLU A 87 -22.48 12.13 -19.76
CA GLU A 87 -22.87 11.65 -18.43
C GLU A 87 -22.06 10.39 -18.10
N TYR A 88 -21.52 10.30 -16.89
CA TYR A 88 -20.68 9.17 -16.51
C TYR A 88 -20.95 8.63 -15.11
N TYR A 89 -20.66 7.34 -14.98
CA TYR A 89 -20.83 6.54 -13.78
C TYR A 89 -19.59 5.71 -13.51
N ILE A 90 -19.14 5.67 -12.25
CA ILE A 90 -18.32 4.59 -11.71
C ILE A 90 -19.22 3.82 -10.76
N VAL A 91 -19.51 2.57 -11.10
CA VAL A 91 -20.49 1.70 -10.44
C VAL A 91 -19.75 0.67 -9.61
N ASP A 92 -19.58 0.97 -8.34
CA ASP A 92 -18.91 0.12 -7.36
C ASP A 92 -19.85 -0.87 -6.67
N ASP A 93 -21.16 -0.58 -6.69
CA ASP A 93 -22.22 -1.44 -6.17
C ASP A 93 -23.59 -1.05 -6.77
N SER A 94 -24.61 -1.89 -6.56
CA SER A 94 -25.97 -1.70 -7.06
C SER A 94 -27.00 -2.37 -6.14
N PHE A 95 -28.25 -1.91 -6.15
CA PHE A 95 -29.38 -2.65 -5.59
C PHE A 95 -29.98 -3.67 -6.58
N THR A 96 -29.66 -3.54 -7.86
CA THR A 96 -30.20 -4.35 -8.96
C THR A 96 -29.09 -4.77 -9.93
N PRO A 97 -28.05 -5.51 -9.46
CA PRO A 97 -27.00 -6.05 -10.33
C PRO A 97 -27.60 -6.77 -11.54
N ASN A 98 -27.08 -6.46 -12.72
CA ASN A 98 -27.54 -6.99 -14.02
C ASN A 98 -29.02 -6.69 -14.33
N GLY A 99 -29.60 -5.65 -13.71
CA GLY A 99 -30.92 -5.16 -14.08
C GLY A 99 -30.98 -4.75 -15.56
N GLY A 100 -32.06 -5.13 -16.25
CA GLY A 100 -32.20 -4.98 -17.71
C GLY A 100 -32.19 -3.55 -18.26
N GLY A 101 -32.04 -2.53 -17.41
CA GLY A 101 -31.92 -1.12 -17.76
C GLY A 101 -30.61 -0.45 -17.32
N MET A 102 -29.72 -1.14 -16.59
CA MET A 102 -28.50 -0.54 -16.01
C MET A 102 -27.57 0.13 -17.03
N PHE A 103 -27.55 -0.35 -18.28
CA PHE A 103 -26.57 0.08 -19.28
C PHE A 103 -27.26 0.38 -20.62
N TRP A 104 -28.30 1.21 -20.57
CA TRP A 104 -29.18 1.50 -21.71
C TRP A 104 -28.40 1.91 -22.97
N ASN A 105 -28.54 1.13 -24.04
CA ASN A 105 -27.83 1.29 -25.33
C ASN A 105 -26.29 1.39 -25.21
N ALA A 106 -25.69 0.89 -24.13
CA ALA A 106 -24.25 0.92 -23.91
C ALA A 106 -23.59 -0.41 -24.25
N ASN A 107 -22.54 -0.34 -25.07
CA ASN A 107 -21.74 -1.49 -25.49
C ASN A 107 -20.42 -1.54 -24.71
N ASN A 108 -19.88 -2.73 -24.48
CA ASN A 108 -18.53 -2.89 -23.92
C ASN A 108 -17.51 -2.21 -24.85
N LYS A 109 -16.73 -1.28 -24.30
CA LYS A 109 -15.66 -0.55 -24.99
C LYS A 109 -14.27 -1.11 -24.65
N GLY A 110 -14.13 -1.70 -23.47
CA GLY A 110 -12.91 -2.38 -23.02
C GLY A 110 -12.98 -2.66 -21.52
N THR A 111 -11.95 -3.32 -21.01
CA THR A 111 -11.69 -3.48 -19.57
C THR A 111 -10.40 -2.77 -19.22
N TYR A 112 -10.30 -2.29 -17.98
CA TYR A 112 -9.09 -1.70 -17.40
C TYR A 112 -9.14 -1.90 -15.88
N THR A 113 -8.03 -1.71 -15.17
CA THR A 113 -8.04 -1.81 -13.72
C THR A 113 -7.64 -0.51 -13.04
N VAL A 114 -8.26 -0.26 -11.90
CA VAL A 114 -7.88 0.73 -10.90
C VAL A 114 -7.93 0.05 -9.53
N ASP A 115 -6.94 0.33 -8.66
CA ASP A 115 -6.90 -0.04 -7.24
C ASP A 115 -7.22 -1.53 -6.90
N GLY A 116 -6.88 -2.44 -7.82
CA GLY A 116 -6.99 -3.89 -7.63
C GLY A 116 -8.10 -4.56 -8.41
N VAL A 117 -9.01 -3.76 -8.97
CA VAL A 117 -10.32 -4.24 -9.40
C VAL A 117 -10.59 -3.90 -10.86
N THR A 118 -10.79 -4.92 -11.67
CA THR A 118 -11.16 -4.74 -13.08
C THR A 118 -12.50 -4.00 -13.20
N TYR A 119 -12.53 -2.94 -14.00
CA TYR A 119 -13.74 -2.26 -14.42
C TYR A 119 -14.01 -2.55 -15.91
N THR A 120 -15.25 -2.90 -16.23
CA THR A 120 -15.71 -2.93 -17.62
C THR A 120 -16.19 -1.54 -18.01
N LEU A 121 -15.54 -0.90 -18.98
CA LEU A 121 -16.03 0.34 -19.58
C LEU A 121 -17.13 0.03 -20.58
N LYS A 122 -18.34 0.53 -20.34
CA LYS A 122 -19.46 0.52 -21.27
C LYS A 122 -19.74 1.94 -21.75
N VAL A 123 -19.95 2.13 -23.05
CA VAL A 123 -20.29 3.43 -23.63
C VAL A 123 -21.51 3.30 -24.52
N GLY A 124 -22.50 4.17 -24.28
CA GLY A 124 -23.75 4.27 -25.01
C GLY A 124 -24.03 5.67 -25.52
N GLN A 125 -25.07 5.80 -26.33
CA GLN A 125 -25.55 7.08 -26.86
C GLN A 125 -27.00 7.30 -26.44
N ARG A 126 -27.25 8.46 -25.84
CA ARG A 126 -28.59 8.95 -25.50
C ARG A 126 -29.01 9.94 -26.59
N THR A 127 -30.23 9.77 -27.11
CA THR A 127 -30.79 10.60 -28.20
C THR A 127 -32.01 11.33 -27.68
N ASN A 128 -32.03 12.66 -27.80
CA ASN A 128 -33.10 13.55 -27.33
C ASN A 128 -33.56 13.27 -25.88
N ALA A 129 -32.60 13.01 -24.99
CA ALA A 129 -32.84 12.66 -23.59
C ALA A 129 -32.56 13.86 -22.67
N PRO A 130 -33.17 13.93 -21.47
CA PRO A 130 -32.86 14.96 -20.47
C PRO A 130 -31.38 14.98 -20.10
N SER A 131 -30.82 16.16 -19.90
CA SER A 131 -29.42 16.40 -19.51
C SER A 131 -29.28 17.75 -18.79
N ILE A 132 -28.08 18.04 -18.30
CA ILE A 132 -27.69 19.35 -17.77
C ILE A 132 -27.74 20.51 -18.79
N GLU A 133 -27.95 20.22 -20.08
CA GLU A 133 -28.16 21.20 -21.16
C GLU A 133 -29.57 21.10 -21.78
N GLY A 134 -30.52 20.49 -21.06
CA GLY A 134 -31.87 20.23 -21.55
C GLY A 134 -31.95 18.93 -22.37
N ASN A 135 -32.98 18.77 -23.19
CA ASN A 135 -33.13 17.58 -24.03
C ASN A 135 -32.19 17.65 -25.23
N THR A 136 -31.22 16.73 -25.30
CA THR A 136 -30.18 16.73 -26.34
C THR A 136 -29.60 15.31 -26.55
N ASN A 137 -28.58 15.20 -27.40
CA ASN A 137 -27.82 13.98 -27.62
C ASN A 137 -26.50 14.01 -26.83
N PHE A 138 -26.18 12.94 -26.12
CA PHE A 138 -24.96 12.83 -25.31
C PHE A 138 -24.49 11.39 -25.14
N GLN A 139 -23.21 11.21 -24.80
CA GLN A 139 -22.68 9.89 -24.43
C GLN A 139 -23.04 9.58 -22.97
N GLN A 140 -23.41 8.33 -22.70
CA GLN A 140 -23.48 7.77 -21.36
C GLN A 140 -22.34 6.76 -21.19
N ILE A 141 -21.62 6.84 -20.07
CA ILE A 141 -20.45 6.01 -19.77
C ILE A 141 -20.62 5.33 -18.42
N PHE A 142 -20.36 4.03 -18.36
CA PHE A 142 -20.42 3.25 -17.13
C PHE A 142 -19.12 2.45 -16.97
N ALA A 143 -18.33 2.77 -15.95
CA ALA A 143 -17.26 1.93 -15.46
C ALA A 143 -17.81 0.99 -14.39
N VAL A 144 -17.97 -0.29 -14.72
CA VAL A 144 -18.66 -1.26 -13.86
C VAL A 144 -17.63 -2.15 -13.16
N ARG A 145 -17.56 -2.10 -11.82
CA ARG A 145 -16.63 -2.88 -11.00
C ARG A 145 -16.92 -4.38 -11.12
N SER A 146 -15.88 -5.22 -11.22
CA SER A 146 -16.02 -6.68 -11.42
C SER A 146 -16.55 -7.43 -10.19
N SER A 147 -16.20 -6.95 -9.00
CA SER A 147 -16.82 -7.30 -7.71
C SER A 147 -17.46 -6.04 -7.13
N TYR A 148 -18.43 -6.14 -6.21
CA TYR A 148 -18.99 -4.95 -5.55
C TYR A 148 -18.39 -4.74 -4.16
N GLN A 149 -18.27 -3.48 -3.72
CA GLN A 149 -17.79 -3.12 -2.37
C GLN A 149 -18.68 -2.06 -1.72
N THR A 150 -18.96 -2.22 -0.42
CA THR A 150 -19.75 -1.25 0.37
C THR A 150 -18.89 -0.17 1.04
N CYS A 151 -17.58 -0.27 0.88
CA CYS A 151 -16.59 0.60 1.49
C CYS A 151 -15.30 0.54 0.67
N GLY A 152 -14.54 1.64 0.59
CA GLY A 152 -13.29 1.69 -0.15
C GLY A 152 -12.86 3.09 -0.56
N THR A 153 -11.88 3.14 -1.46
CA THR A 153 -11.45 4.35 -2.18
C THR A 153 -11.66 4.14 -3.68
N ILE A 154 -12.07 5.19 -4.39
CA ILE A 154 -12.14 5.25 -5.85
C ILE A 154 -11.19 6.33 -6.34
N ASN A 155 -10.13 5.94 -7.05
CA ASN A 155 -9.26 6.85 -7.79
C ASN A 155 -9.91 7.29 -9.11
N VAL A 156 -10.82 8.26 -9.03
CA VAL A 156 -11.60 8.77 -10.17
C VAL A 156 -10.70 9.26 -11.32
N THR A 157 -9.54 9.83 -10.99
CA THR A 157 -8.58 10.29 -12.01
C THR A 157 -7.98 9.15 -12.83
N GLU A 158 -7.73 7.98 -12.23
CA GLU A 158 -7.25 6.82 -13.00
C GLU A 158 -8.36 6.18 -13.84
N HIS A 159 -9.64 6.27 -13.43
CA HIS A 159 -10.76 5.94 -14.31
C HIS A 159 -10.76 6.85 -15.55
N PHE A 160 -10.69 8.17 -15.36
CA PHE A 160 -10.68 9.13 -16.47
C PHE A 160 -9.52 8.92 -17.45
N LYS A 161 -8.28 8.73 -16.94
CA LYS A 161 -7.12 8.38 -17.78
C LYS A 161 -7.36 7.11 -18.59
N ASN A 162 -7.89 6.04 -17.98
CA ASN A 162 -8.17 4.80 -18.68
C ASN A 162 -9.31 4.93 -19.71
N TRP A 163 -10.31 5.77 -19.45
CA TRP A 163 -11.34 6.07 -20.45
C TRP A 163 -10.74 6.78 -21.66
N GLU A 164 -9.82 7.73 -21.46
CA GLU A 164 -9.11 8.40 -22.55
C GLU A 164 -8.15 7.45 -23.31
N ARG A 165 -7.43 6.56 -22.61
CA ARG A 165 -6.65 5.45 -23.24
C ARG A 165 -7.53 4.57 -24.12
N LEU A 166 -8.75 4.24 -23.66
CA LEU A 166 -9.75 3.50 -24.44
C LEU A 166 -10.46 4.36 -25.51
N GLY A 167 -10.10 5.63 -25.69
CA GLY A 167 -10.64 6.50 -26.75
C GLY A 167 -11.99 7.12 -26.44
N VAL A 168 -12.31 7.38 -25.17
CA VAL A 168 -13.24 8.44 -24.76
C VAL A 168 -12.50 9.78 -24.86
N LYS A 169 -13.21 10.89 -25.08
CA LYS A 169 -12.62 12.23 -24.98
C LYS A 169 -13.40 12.99 -23.92
N LEU A 170 -12.76 13.31 -22.79
CA LEU A 170 -13.46 13.98 -21.70
C LEU A 170 -13.51 15.49 -21.92
N GLY A 171 -14.64 16.08 -21.54
CA GLY A 171 -14.85 17.52 -21.56
C GLY A 171 -14.28 18.22 -20.33
N GLY A 172 -14.66 19.49 -20.14
CA GLY A 172 -14.53 20.14 -18.83
C GLY A 172 -15.48 19.49 -17.82
N ILE A 173 -15.03 19.27 -16.59
CA ILE A 173 -15.82 18.59 -15.55
C ILE A 173 -16.87 19.54 -15.00
N TYR A 174 -18.15 19.19 -15.16
CA TYR A 174 -19.29 19.95 -14.65
C TYR A 174 -19.60 19.57 -13.20
N ASP A 175 -19.61 18.28 -12.89
CA ASP A 175 -19.67 17.78 -11.52
C ASP A 175 -19.04 16.39 -11.40
N CYS A 176 -18.68 16.01 -10.18
CA CYS A 176 -18.13 14.69 -9.86
C CYS A 176 -18.46 14.38 -8.39
N LYS A 177 -19.38 13.44 -8.14
CA LYS A 177 -20.07 13.29 -6.86
C LYS A 177 -20.24 11.83 -6.46
N ILE A 178 -20.12 11.54 -5.16
CA ILE A 178 -20.53 10.26 -4.57
C ILE A 178 -22.06 10.16 -4.73
N LEU A 179 -22.55 9.00 -5.18
CA LEU A 179 -23.91 8.77 -5.69
C LEU A 179 -24.63 7.64 -4.95
N CYS A 180 -25.94 7.81 -4.77
CA CYS A 180 -26.90 6.70 -4.86
C CYS A 180 -28.00 7.06 -5.86
N GLU A 181 -28.22 6.19 -6.85
CA GLU A 181 -29.29 6.27 -7.84
C GLU A 181 -30.10 4.96 -7.86
N VAL A 182 -31.43 5.08 -7.94
CA VAL A 182 -32.35 3.93 -8.05
C VAL A 182 -33.53 4.26 -8.97
N GLY A 183 -33.90 3.30 -9.83
CA GLY A 183 -35.06 3.40 -10.71
C GLY A 183 -36.41 2.99 -10.09
N GLY A 184 -36.54 3.01 -8.76
CA GLY A 184 -37.80 2.73 -8.06
C GLY A 184 -37.62 2.10 -6.67
N GLY A 185 -38.62 1.32 -6.25
CA GLY A 185 -38.57 0.49 -5.04
C GLY A 185 -38.61 1.26 -3.72
N SER A 186 -38.28 0.57 -2.63
CA SER A 186 -38.28 1.15 -1.29
C SER A 186 -37.02 0.73 -0.56
N GLY A 187 -36.26 1.70 -0.06
CA GLY A 187 -34.97 1.41 0.58
C GLY A 187 -34.29 2.64 1.15
N SER A 188 -33.08 2.42 1.66
CA SER A 188 -32.20 3.45 2.17
C SER A 188 -30.73 3.10 1.97
N ILE A 189 -29.90 4.14 1.93
CA ILE A 189 -28.45 4.07 2.02
C ILE A 189 -27.98 5.12 3.02
N GLU A 190 -26.97 4.81 3.79
CA GLU A 190 -26.33 5.72 4.72
C GLU A 190 -24.83 5.62 4.55
N TYR A 191 -24.27 6.58 3.82
CA TYR A 191 -22.84 6.85 3.79
C TYR A 191 -22.43 7.36 5.16
N THR A 192 -22.06 6.44 6.04
CA THR A 192 -21.60 6.69 7.41
C THR A 192 -20.25 7.40 7.42
N CYS A 193 -19.47 7.21 6.36
CA CYS A 193 -18.22 7.91 6.10
C CYS A 193 -18.15 8.20 4.60
N ALA A 194 -17.93 9.47 4.21
CA ALA A 194 -17.64 9.81 2.82
C ALA A 194 -16.92 11.17 2.71
N SER A 195 -15.93 11.27 1.83
CA SER A 195 -15.27 12.53 1.45
C SER A 195 -14.65 12.40 0.06
N MET A 196 -14.34 13.52 -0.60
CA MET A 196 -13.67 13.52 -1.91
C MET A 196 -12.51 14.52 -1.92
N SER A 197 -11.38 14.17 -2.51
CA SER A 197 -10.26 15.09 -2.71
C SER A 197 -10.15 15.52 -4.17
N TRP A 198 -9.56 16.70 -4.38
CA TRP A 198 -9.01 17.18 -5.65
C TRP A 198 -8.02 18.32 -5.37
N LYS A 199 -7.34 18.84 -6.39
CA LYS A 199 -6.40 19.97 -6.28
C LYS A 199 -7.09 21.22 -5.70
N GLY A 200 -6.73 21.53 -4.45
CA GLY A 200 -7.33 22.63 -3.67
C GLY A 200 -8.43 22.22 -2.69
N GLN A 201 -8.82 20.94 -2.66
CA GLN A 201 -9.76 20.35 -1.70
C GLN A 201 -9.18 19.05 -1.16
N LYS A 202 -8.74 19.02 0.10
CA LYS A 202 -8.28 17.77 0.72
C LYS A 202 -9.47 16.92 1.15
N SER A 203 -9.31 15.60 1.11
CA SER A 203 -10.18 14.68 1.85
C SER A 203 -10.09 15.05 3.34
N SER A 204 -11.23 15.20 3.96
CA SER A 204 -11.38 15.49 5.39
C SER A 204 -11.17 14.25 6.29
N LEU A 205 -10.92 13.08 5.67
CA LEU A 205 -10.81 11.77 6.31
C LEU A 205 -9.39 11.18 6.34
N GLY A 206 -8.46 11.71 5.54
CA GLY A 206 -7.14 11.09 5.32
C GLY A 206 -7.20 9.82 4.46
N ASP A 207 -6.11 9.05 4.44
CA ASP A 207 -5.98 7.81 3.66
C ASP A 207 -6.60 6.63 4.43
N LEU A 208 -7.86 6.34 4.12
CA LEU A 208 -8.66 5.29 4.75
C LEU A 208 -8.90 4.14 3.76
N SER A 209 -8.20 3.02 3.98
CA SER A 209 -8.50 1.73 3.33
C SER A 209 -9.58 0.99 4.11
N CYS A 210 -10.58 0.44 3.43
CA CYS A 210 -11.66 -0.32 4.07
C CYS A 210 -11.45 -1.83 3.95
N SER A 211 -11.81 -2.58 4.99
CA SER A 211 -11.77 -4.06 5.03
C SER A 211 -13.19 -4.65 4.99
N GLU A 212 -13.36 -5.77 4.28
CA GLU A 212 -14.66 -6.37 3.93
C GLU A 212 -15.26 -7.33 4.99
N GLY A 213 -16.60 -7.42 4.98
CA GLY A 213 -17.43 -8.51 5.54
C GLY A 213 -18.92 -8.12 5.46
N GLY A 214 -19.94 -8.96 5.21
CA GLY A 214 -20.12 -10.38 4.83
C GLY A 214 -21.65 -10.61 4.66
N GLN A 215 -22.25 -11.68 4.13
CA GLN A 215 -21.85 -13.01 3.59
C GLN A 215 -22.88 -13.40 2.49
N GLY A 216 -22.78 -14.54 1.78
CA GLY A 216 -23.87 -14.90 0.82
C GLY A 216 -23.89 -16.21 -0.03
N GLY A 217 -22.86 -17.05 -0.08
CA GLY A 217 -22.94 -18.45 -0.59
C GLY A 217 -23.16 -18.72 -2.09
N GLY A 218 -22.17 -19.31 -2.77
CA GLY A 218 -22.27 -19.86 -4.14
C GLY A 218 -20.87 -20.15 -4.75
N GLU A 219 -20.72 -21.21 -5.54
CA GLU A 219 -19.39 -21.81 -5.85
C GLU A 219 -18.67 -21.34 -7.14
N GLN A 220 -17.33 -21.31 -7.02
CA GLN A 220 -16.26 -21.60 -8.01
C GLN A 220 -15.91 -20.65 -9.19
N GLN A 221 -14.61 -20.28 -9.18
CA GLN A 221 -13.68 -20.01 -10.31
C GLN A 221 -13.95 -18.81 -11.25
N GLN A 222 -12.94 -18.09 -11.78
CA GLN A 222 -11.50 -17.97 -11.46
C GLN A 222 -10.94 -16.74 -12.24
N GLY A 223 -10.06 -15.94 -11.64
CA GLY A 223 -9.39 -14.79 -12.29
C GLY A 223 -10.26 -13.54 -12.45
N GLY A 224 -9.70 -12.33 -12.56
CA GLY A 224 -8.29 -11.97 -12.47
C GLY A 224 -8.08 -10.49 -12.82
N GLY A 225 -7.09 -9.86 -12.17
CA GLY A 225 -6.52 -8.56 -12.52
C GLY A 225 -7.11 -7.34 -11.81
N SER A 226 -6.31 -6.33 -11.46
CA SER A 226 -4.84 -6.15 -11.48
C SER A 226 -4.52 -4.70 -11.04
N THR A 227 -4.30 -4.45 -9.74
CA THR A 227 -3.91 -3.12 -9.23
C THR A 227 -2.79 -2.53 -10.07
N VAL A 228 -2.81 -1.21 -10.35
CA VAL A 228 -1.52 -0.52 -10.58
C VAL A 228 -0.85 -0.49 -9.21
N VAL A 229 -0.05 -1.52 -8.94
CA VAL A 229 0.70 -1.64 -7.69
C VAL A 229 1.75 -0.52 -7.72
N GLU A 230 1.80 0.31 -6.68
CA GLU A 230 2.85 1.32 -6.56
C GLU A 230 4.22 0.66 -6.74
N GLN A 231 5.03 1.20 -7.66
CA GLN A 231 6.34 0.65 -7.92
C GLN A 231 7.21 0.78 -6.68
N LYS A 232 7.71 -0.36 -6.20
CA LYS A 232 8.53 -0.46 -5.00
C LYS A 232 9.64 -1.48 -5.21
N PRO A 233 10.79 -1.34 -4.51
CA PRO A 233 11.81 -2.37 -4.49
C PRO A 233 11.21 -3.74 -4.17
N TYR A 234 11.72 -4.80 -4.81
CA TYR A 234 11.32 -6.16 -4.50
C TYR A 234 11.51 -6.52 -3.01
N LYS A 235 12.54 -5.94 -2.39
CA LYS A 235 12.83 -6.00 -0.96
C LYS A 235 13.11 -4.58 -0.46
N ASP A 236 14.38 -4.20 -0.48
CA ASP A 236 14.89 -2.85 -0.22
C ASP A 236 15.52 -2.29 -1.50
N ALA A 237 15.76 -0.97 -1.52
CA ALA A 237 16.50 -0.34 -2.60
C ALA A 237 17.92 -0.94 -2.70
N ILE A 238 18.31 -1.39 -3.89
CA ILE A 238 19.60 -2.07 -4.12
C ILE A 238 20.74 -1.08 -3.90
N LYS A 239 21.65 -1.40 -2.98
CA LYS A 239 22.78 -0.53 -2.65
C LYS A 239 23.83 -0.58 -3.75
N ILE A 240 24.26 0.61 -4.19
CA ILE A 240 25.29 0.79 -5.21
C ILE A 240 26.45 1.60 -4.60
N PRO A 241 27.70 1.09 -4.56
CA PRO A 241 28.17 -0.16 -5.17
C PRO A 241 27.60 -1.43 -4.50
N GLY A 242 27.44 -2.51 -5.27
CA GLY A 242 26.77 -3.74 -4.87
C GLY A 242 26.27 -4.58 -6.05
N LYS A 243 25.60 -5.71 -5.76
CA LYS A 243 25.09 -6.66 -6.76
C LYS A 243 23.57 -6.50 -6.94
N LEU A 244 23.16 -6.32 -8.19
CA LEU A 244 21.78 -6.37 -8.65
C LEU A 244 21.53 -7.74 -9.29
N GLU A 245 20.66 -8.55 -8.68
CA GLU A 245 20.19 -9.82 -9.29
C GLU A 245 19.07 -9.51 -10.28
N GLY A 246 19.09 -10.14 -11.46
CA GLY A 246 18.15 -9.84 -12.54
C GLY A 246 16.68 -10.08 -12.14
N GLU A 247 16.41 -11.18 -11.43
CA GLU A 247 15.08 -11.58 -10.96
C GLU A 247 14.49 -10.68 -9.85
N HIS A 248 15.28 -9.79 -9.27
CA HIS A 248 14.87 -8.89 -8.18
C HIS A 248 14.42 -7.50 -8.67
N TYR A 249 13.83 -7.42 -9.88
CA TYR A 249 13.18 -6.21 -10.42
C TYR A 249 12.05 -5.72 -9.51
N ASP A 250 11.62 -4.47 -9.62
CA ASP A 250 10.64 -3.88 -8.72
C ASP A 250 9.29 -4.61 -8.75
N ILE A 251 8.52 -4.51 -7.65
CA ILE A 251 7.12 -4.92 -7.62
C ILE A 251 6.31 -3.72 -8.08
N GLY A 252 5.41 -3.92 -9.04
CA GLY A 252 4.60 -2.83 -9.61
C GLY A 252 3.73 -3.25 -10.80
N GLY A 253 4.02 -4.40 -11.40
CA GLY A 253 3.27 -4.97 -12.52
C GLY A 253 3.75 -4.51 -13.90
N ASN A 254 3.23 -5.19 -14.93
CA ASN A 254 3.54 -4.92 -16.33
C ASN A 254 3.06 -3.51 -16.74
N GLY A 255 3.90 -2.77 -17.45
CA GLY A 255 3.72 -1.36 -17.80
C GLY A 255 4.09 -0.37 -16.70
N ASN A 256 4.61 -0.84 -15.55
CA ASN A 256 4.99 0.00 -14.41
C ASN A 256 6.40 -0.34 -13.88
N ALA A 257 6.59 -1.50 -13.23
CA ALA A 257 7.90 -1.94 -12.74
C ALA A 257 8.71 -2.76 -13.77
N TYR A 258 8.03 -3.27 -14.79
CA TYR A 258 8.62 -3.95 -15.94
C TYR A 258 7.71 -3.72 -17.15
N ASN A 259 8.23 -3.98 -18.35
CA ASN A 259 7.41 -4.20 -19.53
C ASN A 259 7.79 -5.53 -20.16
N ASP A 260 6.90 -6.49 -19.99
CA ASP A 260 6.89 -7.75 -20.74
C ASP A 260 5.93 -7.60 -21.93
N THR A 261 6.32 -8.06 -23.12
CA THR A 261 5.50 -7.92 -24.33
C THR A 261 4.67 -9.14 -24.68
N ASP A 262 4.78 -10.23 -23.94
CA ASP A 262 3.92 -11.39 -24.09
C ASP A 262 3.13 -11.76 -22.82
N ASP A 263 2.23 -12.73 -22.98
CA ASP A 263 1.27 -13.18 -21.95
C ASP A 263 1.64 -14.58 -21.39
N ASN A 264 2.78 -15.16 -21.78
CA ASN A 264 3.19 -16.53 -21.49
C ASN A 264 4.45 -16.57 -20.60
N ASN A 265 4.32 -17.07 -19.37
CA ASN A 265 5.52 -17.39 -18.59
C ASN A 265 6.17 -18.70 -19.15
N GLU A 266 7.15 -18.57 -20.04
CA GLU A 266 7.99 -19.66 -20.59
C GLU A 266 9.14 -20.08 -19.62
N GLY A 267 9.37 -19.28 -18.56
CA GLY A 267 10.34 -19.50 -17.51
C GLY A 267 10.17 -20.84 -16.75
N ASP A 268 11.28 -21.53 -16.48
CA ASP A 268 11.26 -22.78 -15.72
C ASP A 268 11.56 -22.61 -14.21
N ALA A 269 11.87 -21.39 -13.75
CA ALA A 269 12.04 -21.08 -12.34
C ALA A 269 10.68 -20.97 -11.61
N LYS A 270 10.65 -21.31 -10.31
CA LYS A 270 9.43 -21.21 -9.48
C LYS A 270 9.45 -19.95 -8.63
N PHE A 271 9.57 -18.80 -9.29
CA PHE A 271 9.77 -17.50 -8.67
C PHE A 271 9.00 -16.43 -9.45
N ARG A 272 8.22 -15.59 -8.76
CA ARG A 272 7.34 -14.56 -9.35
C ARG A 272 6.45 -15.05 -10.51
N THR A 273 6.00 -16.31 -10.45
CA THR A 273 5.13 -16.93 -11.46
C THR A 273 3.70 -16.35 -11.51
N ASP A 274 3.43 -15.36 -10.68
CA ASP A 274 2.23 -14.52 -10.62
C ASP A 274 2.40 -13.16 -11.34
N GLU A 275 3.58 -12.90 -11.89
CA GLU A 275 3.93 -11.75 -12.72
C GLU A 275 4.40 -12.20 -14.12
N GLY A 276 4.46 -11.25 -15.08
CA GLY A 276 4.71 -11.57 -16.49
C GLY A 276 6.14 -12.05 -16.78
N VAL A 277 7.14 -11.42 -16.16
CA VAL A 277 8.56 -11.59 -16.53
C VAL A 277 9.03 -13.03 -16.45
N ASP A 278 9.70 -13.46 -17.52
CA ASP A 278 10.29 -14.79 -17.61
C ASP A 278 11.59 -14.99 -16.84
N ILE A 279 11.61 -16.07 -16.04
CA ILE A 279 12.72 -16.41 -15.15
C ILE A 279 13.09 -17.88 -15.33
N VAL A 280 14.35 -18.12 -15.69
CA VAL A 280 14.91 -19.46 -15.96
C VAL A 280 15.88 -19.88 -14.85
N LYS A 281 16.09 -21.19 -14.70
CA LYS A 281 17.19 -21.75 -13.91
C LYS A 281 18.48 -21.64 -14.72
N GLY A 282 19.25 -20.60 -14.44
CA GLY A 282 20.52 -20.33 -15.10
C GLY A 282 21.50 -19.60 -14.18
N GLY A 283 22.68 -19.27 -14.70
CA GLY A 283 23.67 -18.46 -14.01
C GLY A 283 24.05 -19.02 -12.64
N THR A 284 23.93 -18.18 -11.60
CA THR A 284 24.21 -18.57 -10.21
C THR A 284 23.02 -19.23 -9.49
N GLY A 285 21.87 -19.38 -10.16
CA GLY A 285 20.73 -20.17 -9.69
C GLY A 285 19.42 -19.83 -10.40
N MET A 286 19.23 -18.55 -10.71
CA MET A 286 18.16 -18.02 -11.53
C MET A 286 18.74 -16.95 -12.47
N ALA A 287 18.03 -16.66 -13.56
CA ALA A 287 18.29 -15.55 -14.45
C ALA A 287 16.98 -15.11 -15.09
N ILE A 288 16.89 -13.85 -15.50
CA ILE A 288 15.89 -13.44 -16.49
C ILE A 288 16.16 -14.22 -17.78
N GLY A 289 15.12 -14.68 -18.46
CA GLY A 289 15.21 -15.42 -19.73
C GLY A 289 14.16 -14.97 -20.75
N TYR A 290 14.14 -15.60 -21.92
CA TYR A 290 13.15 -15.41 -23.02
C TYR A 290 12.94 -13.98 -23.55
N THR A 291 13.72 -13.00 -23.05
CA THR A 291 13.57 -11.57 -23.34
C THR A 291 13.47 -11.20 -24.82
N THR A 292 12.57 -10.29 -25.14
CA THR A 292 12.41 -9.68 -26.46
C THR A 292 13.09 -8.30 -26.52
N SER A 293 13.64 -7.95 -27.68
CA SER A 293 14.20 -6.62 -27.93
C SER A 293 13.17 -5.52 -27.63
N SER A 294 13.61 -4.51 -26.88
CA SER A 294 12.84 -3.39 -26.31
C SER A 294 12.10 -3.63 -25.00
N GLU A 295 12.05 -4.85 -24.47
CA GLU A 295 11.58 -5.10 -23.10
C GLU A 295 12.52 -4.51 -22.05
N TRP A 296 11.97 -4.25 -20.88
CA TRP A 296 12.71 -3.61 -19.80
C TRP A 296 12.24 -4.01 -18.40
N LEU A 297 13.17 -3.94 -17.46
CA LEU A 297 12.98 -4.21 -16.04
C LEU A 297 13.49 -2.99 -15.26
N GLU A 298 12.72 -2.52 -14.29
CA GLU A 298 13.14 -1.46 -13.38
C GLU A 298 13.49 -1.98 -11.99
N TYR A 299 14.42 -1.28 -11.35
CA TYR A 299 14.98 -1.61 -10.05
C TYR A 299 15.17 -0.31 -9.27
N THR A 300 14.57 -0.21 -8.09
CA THR A 300 14.86 0.89 -7.17
C THR A 300 16.25 0.68 -6.59
N ILE A 301 17.19 1.58 -6.90
CA ILE A 301 18.55 1.58 -6.35
C ILE A 301 18.73 2.72 -5.35
N ASP A 302 19.72 2.61 -4.48
CA ASP A 302 20.16 3.67 -3.57
C ASP A 302 21.69 3.77 -3.63
N VAL A 303 22.15 4.79 -4.33
CA VAL A 303 23.55 5.03 -4.68
C VAL A 303 24.23 5.75 -3.53
N GLU A 304 25.26 5.14 -2.94
CA GLU A 304 25.93 5.69 -1.76
C GLU A 304 26.67 7.01 -2.06
N LYS A 305 27.21 7.16 -3.27
CA LYS A 305 28.16 8.22 -3.63
C LYS A 305 28.02 8.62 -5.09
N THR A 306 28.07 9.93 -5.37
CA THR A 306 28.10 10.42 -6.75
C THR A 306 29.40 10.00 -7.40
N PHE A 307 29.35 9.09 -8.37
CA PHE A 307 30.55 8.42 -8.88
C PHE A 307 30.34 7.70 -10.23
N LYS A 308 31.44 7.25 -10.83
CA LYS A 308 31.42 6.30 -11.95
C LYS A 308 31.62 4.89 -11.43
N TYR A 309 30.83 3.95 -11.92
CA TYR A 309 30.89 2.56 -11.50
C TYR A 309 31.38 1.67 -12.63
N ASP A 310 32.32 0.78 -12.32
CA ASP A 310 32.68 -0.32 -13.21
C ASP A 310 31.64 -1.42 -13.03
N LEU A 311 31.01 -1.81 -14.13
CA LEU A 311 29.94 -2.81 -14.13
C LEU A 311 30.45 -4.14 -14.68
N THR A 312 30.10 -5.23 -14.01
CA THR A 312 30.25 -6.60 -14.55
C THR A 312 28.88 -7.27 -14.58
N ALA A 313 28.38 -7.61 -15.77
CA ALA A 313 27.14 -8.35 -15.93
C ALA A 313 27.42 -9.81 -16.30
N ASN A 314 26.69 -10.75 -15.67
CA ASN A 314 26.74 -12.16 -16.03
C ASN A 314 25.52 -12.50 -16.91
N ALA A 315 25.77 -12.80 -18.18
CA ALA A 315 24.72 -12.96 -19.19
C ALA A 315 25.02 -14.09 -20.19
N SER A 316 23.99 -14.59 -20.87
CA SER A 316 24.15 -15.58 -21.96
C SER A 316 23.21 -15.28 -23.13
N ASN A 317 23.56 -15.79 -24.32
CA ASN A 317 22.66 -15.87 -25.47
C ASN A 317 23.15 -17.01 -26.38
N GLY A 318 22.35 -18.07 -26.49
CA GLY A 318 22.71 -19.29 -27.20
C GLY A 318 22.58 -19.24 -28.73
N GLY A 319 21.95 -18.19 -29.29
CA GLY A 319 21.67 -18.10 -30.73
C GLY A 319 22.01 -16.78 -31.41
N GLY A 320 22.27 -15.72 -30.65
CA GLY A 320 22.61 -14.38 -31.16
C GLY A 320 23.51 -13.61 -30.21
N ASP A 321 23.85 -12.38 -30.58
CA ASP A 321 24.73 -11.52 -29.77
C ASP A 321 23.97 -10.90 -28.58
N ILE A 322 24.69 -10.74 -27.46
CA ILE A 322 24.20 -10.15 -26.22
C ILE A 322 24.21 -8.63 -26.34
N ASN A 323 23.07 -7.98 -26.11
CA ASN A 323 22.96 -6.52 -26.12
C ASN A 323 21.86 -6.03 -25.17
N PHE A 324 22.23 -5.17 -24.22
CA PHE A 324 21.29 -4.44 -23.37
C PHE A 324 21.90 -3.13 -22.83
N ASP A 325 21.01 -2.17 -22.57
CA ASP A 325 21.34 -0.82 -22.07
C ASP A 325 20.93 -0.67 -20.60
N VAL A 326 21.70 0.13 -19.85
CA VAL A 326 21.38 0.52 -18.46
C VAL A 326 21.09 2.02 -18.40
N TYR A 327 19.94 2.38 -17.81
CA TYR A 327 19.49 3.76 -17.60
C TYR A 327 19.34 4.03 -16.11
N ILE A 328 19.58 5.28 -15.68
CA ILE A 328 19.26 5.82 -14.36
C ILE A 328 18.34 7.03 -14.57
N ASP A 329 17.15 7.03 -13.98
CA ASP A 329 16.12 8.06 -14.12
C ASP A 329 15.89 8.42 -15.61
N ASP A 330 15.66 7.39 -16.45
CA ASP A 330 15.51 7.44 -17.91
C ASP A 330 16.70 8.02 -18.71
N LYS A 331 17.83 8.37 -18.08
CA LYS A 331 19.08 8.69 -18.77
C LYS A 331 19.94 7.43 -18.95
N LYS A 332 20.30 7.07 -20.19
CA LYS A 332 21.28 5.99 -20.43
C LYS A 332 22.62 6.33 -19.77
N VAL A 333 23.17 5.38 -19.01
CA VAL A 333 24.48 5.50 -18.35
C VAL A 333 25.50 4.47 -18.82
N ALA A 334 25.08 3.32 -19.36
CA ALA A 334 25.97 2.29 -19.89
C ALA A 334 25.28 1.40 -20.93
N SER A 335 26.09 0.66 -21.69
CA SER A 335 25.67 -0.39 -22.63
C SER A 335 26.56 -1.61 -22.43
N PHE A 336 25.98 -2.81 -22.54
CA PHE A 336 26.68 -4.09 -22.58
C PHE A 336 26.56 -4.71 -23.98
N GLU A 337 27.68 -5.17 -24.51
CA GLU A 337 27.78 -5.85 -25.80
C GLU A 337 28.64 -7.11 -25.64
N GLY A 338 28.21 -8.22 -26.26
CA GLY A 338 28.95 -9.47 -26.25
C GLY A 338 28.51 -10.39 -27.39
N SER A 339 29.37 -11.29 -27.84
CA SER A 339 28.98 -12.29 -28.84
C SER A 339 28.17 -13.43 -28.22
N SER A 340 27.43 -14.18 -29.05
CA SER A 340 26.75 -15.41 -28.62
C SER A 340 27.66 -16.35 -27.82
N THR A 341 27.13 -16.90 -26.73
CA THR A 341 27.79 -17.90 -25.88
C THR A 341 27.62 -19.33 -26.41
N GLY A 342 26.81 -19.53 -27.46
CA GLY A 342 26.53 -20.83 -28.08
C GLY A 342 25.70 -21.80 -27.23
N SER A 343 25.27 -21.40 -26.03
CA SER A 343 24.37 -22.14 -25.15
C SER A 343 23.69 -21.18 -24.17
N TRP A 344 22.38 -21.37 -23.95
CA TRP A 344 21.57 -20.62 -22.99
C TRP A 344 22.06 -20.79 -21.53
N ASP A 345 22.69 -21.93 -21.23
CA ASP A 345 23.22 -22.26 -19.90
C ASP A 345 24.68 -21.82 -19.69
N THR A 346 25.35 -21.32 -20.75
CA THR A 346 26.74 -20.87 -20.68
C THR A 346 26.79 -19.36 -20.55
N TYR A 347 27.02 -18.87 -19.33
CA TYR A 347 27.07 -17.45 -19.00
C TYR A 347 28.51 -16.90 -19.12
N THR A 348 28.61 -15.63 -19.51
CA THR A 348 29.87 -14.90 -19.64
C THR A 348 29.81 -13.57 -18.91
N ALA A 349 30.95 -13.13 -18.38
CA ALA A 349 31.10 -11.84 -17.71
C ALA A 349 31.40 -10.74 -18.73
N LEU A 350 30.40 -9.90 -19.02
CA LEU A 350 30.55 -8.68 -19.82
C LEU A 350 30.91 -7.51 -18.90
N LYS A 351 31.70 -6.55 -19.41
CA LYS A 351 32.21 -5.42 -18.62
C LYS A 351 32.07 -4.09 -19.34
N THR A 352 31.71 -3.05 -18.58
CA THR A 352 31.57 -1.67 -19.06
C THR A 352 31.74 -0.70 -17.88
N THR A 353 31.79 0.60 -18.13
CA THR A 353 31.87 1.63 -17.07
C THR A 353 30.78 2.66 -17.28
N THR A 354 30.15 3.12 -16.20
CA THR A 354 29.04 4.08 -16.30
C THR A 354 29.51 5.52 -16.59
N ASP A 355 28.58 6.31 -17.12
CA ASP A 355 28.52 7.75 -16.83
C ASP A 355 28.43 8.01 -15.32
N GLU A 356 28.70 9.24 -14.87
CA GLU A 356 28.54 9.59 -13.46
C GLU A 356 27.07 9.43 -13.02
N ILE A 357 26.85 8.61 -11.99
CA ILE A 357 25.56 8.43 -11.31
C ILE A 357 25.59 9.27 -10.04
N LYS A 358 24.49 9.91 -9.67
CA LYS A 358 24.39 10.71 -8.43
C LYS A 358 24.14 9.83 -7.21
N ALA A 359 24.53 10.31 -6.03
CA ALA A 359 24.13 9.71 -4.76
C ALA A 359 22.62 9.91 -4.49
N GLY A 360 22.01 8.92 -3.87
CA GLY A 360 20.60 8.90 -3.47
C GLY A 360 19.81 7.78 -4.14
N LYS A 361 18.49 7.80 -3.92
CA LYS A 361 17.57 6.85 -4.54
C LYS A 361 17.31 7.22 -5.99
N HIS A 362 17.38 6.22 -6.86
CA HIS A 362 17.17 6.32 -8.29
C HIS A 362 16.39 5.12 -8.80
N ILE A 363 15.76 5.26 -9.96
CA ILE A 363 15.22 4.12 -10.71
C ILE A 363 16.24 3.72 -11.77
N LEU A 364 16.77 2.51 -11.64
CA LEU A 364 17.59 1.87 -12.66
C LEU A 364 16.68 1.08 -13.59
N LYS A 365 16.80 1.29 -14.90
CA LYS A 365 16.11 0.51 -15.93
C LYS A 365 17.13 -0.27 -16.76
N VAL A 366 17.01 -1.60 -16.80
CA VAL A 366 17.70 -2.46 -17.78
C VAL A 366 16.77 -2.61 -18.98
N LYS A 367 17.25 -2.35 -20.19
CA LYS A 367 16.47 -2.50 -21.43
C LYS A 367 17.19 -3.41 -22.42
N PHE A 368 16.55 -4.48 -22.84
CA PHE A 368 17.12 -5.46 -23.77
C PHE A 368 17.13 -4.92 -25.21
N GLY A 369 18.25 -5.06 -25.90
CA GLY A 369 18.45 -4.57 -27.27
C GLY A 369 18.39 -5.68 -28.32
N SER A 370 18.76 -6.90 -27.98
CA SER A 370 18.56 -8.12 -28.78
C SER A 370 17.53 -9.07 -28.13
N ASN A 371 17.12 -10.11 -28.84
CA ASN A 371 16.23 -11.15 -28.30
C ASN A 371 17.04 -12.28 -27.63
N ASN A 372 16.42 -12.95 -26.67
CA ASN A 372 16.93 -14.09 -25.90
C ASN A 372 18.22 -13.77 -25.12
N ASN A 373 18.30 -12.58 -24.53
CA ASN A 373 19.32 -12.28 -23.54
C ASN A 373 18.90 -12.91 -22.21
N ASN A 374 19.70 -13.83 -21.68
CA ASN A 374 19.56 -14.22 -20.29
C ASN A 374 20.44 -13.32 -19.42
N LEU A 375 19.92 -12.85 -18.28
CA LEU A 375 20.63 -11.98 -17.34
C LEU A 375 20.51 -12.53 -15.91
N ASP A 376 21.63 -12.98 -15.36
CA ASP A 376 21.76 -13.46 -13.98
C ASP A 376 21.94 -12.26 -13.03
N TYR A 377 22.96 -11.42 -13.26
CA TYR A 377 23.18 -10.23 -12.42
C TYR A 377 23.98 -9.12 -13.11
N ILE A 378 23.97 -7.93 -12.49
CA ILE A 378 24.89 -6.81 -12.73
C ILE A 378 25.54 -6.41 -11.40
N GLU A 379 26.86 -6.49 -11.31
CA GLU A 379 27.65 -6.05 -10.16
C GLU A 379 28.26 -4.67 -10.43
N PHE A 380 28.08 -3.74 -9.50
CA PHE A 380 28.61 -2.37 -9.52
C PHE A 380 29.77 -2.25 -8.54
N ALA A 381 30.97 -2.01 -9.05
CA ALA A 381 32.14 -1.65 -8.25
C ALA A 381 32.46 -0.15 -8.40
N GLU A 382 33.05 0.48 -7.38
CA GLU A 382 33.66 1.80 -7.57
C GLU A 382 34.74 1.71 -8.67
N ALA A 383 34.65 2.53 -9.72
CA ALA A 383 35.74 2.65 -10.68
C ALA A 383 37.00 3.18 -9.96
N ASP A 384 38.16 2.58 -10.22
CA ASP A 384 39.36 2.75 -9.38
C ASP A 384 39.99 4.16 -9.50
N THR A 385 39.50 5.15 -8.74
CA THR A 385 40.03 6.52 -8.72
C THR A 385 40.94 6.77 -7.52
N SER A 386 42.24 6.75 -7.77
CA SER A 386 43.27 7.11 -6.81
C SER A 386 43.42 8.63 -6.61
N SER A 387 42.48 9.30 -5.91
CA SER A 387 42.76 10.57 -5.18
C SER A 387 41.67 11.06 -4.19
N HIS A 388 42.10 11.22 -2.93
CA HIS A 388 41.55 11.92 -1.73
C HIS A 388 40.35 12.91 -1.80
N GLY A 389 39.56 12.98 -0.69
CA GLY A 389 38.84 14.20 -0.26
C GLY A 389 37.72 14.04 0.79
N SER A 390 37.80 14.71 1.95
CA SER A 390 36.94 14.54 3.16
C SER A 390 35.88 15.64 3.41
N GLN A 391 34.85 15.35 4.24
CA GLN A 391 33.87 16.26 4.93
C GLN A 391 32.81 16.99 4.07
N GLY A 392 31.58 17.32 4.52
CA GLY A 392 30.81 17.07 5.76
C GLY A 392 29.65 18.10 5.97
N GLY A 393 28.53 17.79 6.65
CA GLY A 393 27.48 18.79 7.02
C GLY A 393 26.05 18.27 7.28
N GLN A 394 25.23 18.95 8.12
CA GLN A 394 23.90 18.51 8.64
C GLN A 394 22.73 19.52 8.43
N GLY A 395 21.46 19.05 8.52
CA GLY A 395 20.22 19.84 8.82
C GLY A 395 18.97 19.42 8.01
N SER A 396 17.71 19.18 8.48
CA SER A 396 16.86 19.59 9.65
C SER A 396 15.97 20.84 9.38
N HIS A 397 14.64 20.90 9.62
CA HIS A 397 13.59 19.93 10.06
C HIS A 397 12.13 20.47 9.83
N GLY A 398 11.11 19.59 9.74
CA GLY A 398 9.68 19.84 10.10
C GLY A 398 8.70 20.35 9.02
N GLY A 399 7.36 20.14 9.09
CA GLY A 399 6.55 19.28 9.99
C GLY A 399 5.01 19.60 9.98
N GLN A 400 4.17 18.60 10.34
CA GLN A 400 2.75 18.66 10.83
C GLN A 400 1.62 19.21 9.91
N GLY A 401 0.34 18.76 9.96
CA GLY A 401 -0.26 17.61 10.68
C GLY A 401 -1.82 17.64 10.80
N GLY A 402 -2.44 16.46 11.06
CA GLY A 402 -3.72 16.23 11.78
C GLY A 402 -5.10 16.30 11.06
N HIS A 403 -6.20 15.65 11.52
CA HIS A 403 -6.36 14.36 12.27
C HIS A 403 -7.85 13.91 12.47
N GLN A 404 -8.06 12.62 12.82
CA GLN A 404 -9.17 11.97 13.60
C GLN A 404 -10.63 11.73 13.09
N GLY A 405 -11.10 10.48 13.26
CA GLY A 405 -12.48 10.12 13.70
C GLY A 405 -13.12 8.87 13.02
N GLY A 406 -13.42 7.78 13.75
CA GLY A 406 -13.96 6.50 13.18
C GLY A 406 -14.98 5.74 14.05
N SER A 407 -15.18 4.41 13.84
CA SER A 407 -16.16 3.55 14.55
C SER A 407 -15.72 2.06 14.60
N TYR A 408 -16.31 1.22 15.47
CA TYR A 408 -15.88 -0.17 15.81
C TYR A 408 -16.27 -1.30 14.83
N ILE A 409 -15.44 -2.37 14.82
CA ILE A 409 -15.62 -3.65 14.08
C ILE A 409 -15.72 -4.85 15.06
N ALA A 410 -16.37 -5.94 14.64
CA ALA A 410 -16.66 -7.13 15.46
C ALA A 410 -15.56 -8.23 15.44
N PRO A 411 -15.58 -9.20 16.38
CA PRO A 411 -14.50 -10.18 16.50
C PRO A 411 -14.53 -11.28 15.42
N GLY A 412 -13.52 -11.29 14.54
CA GLY A 412 -13.33 -12.32 13.52
C GLY A 412 -12.50 -11.86 12.32
N GLU A 413 -12.49 -10.55 12.05
CA GLU A 413 -11.85 -9.92 10.88
C GLU A 413 -10.46 -9.30 11.21
N TYR A 414 -9.82 -9.75 12.29
CA TYR A 414 -8.53 -9.19 12.71
C TYR A 414 -7.36 -9.75 11.87
N PRO A 415 -6.38 -8.92 11.46
CA PRO A 415 -5.16 -9.40 10.83
C PRO A 415 -4.43 -10.41 11.71
N LEU A 416 -4.06 -11.56 11.12
CA LEU A 416 -3.30 -12.61 11.83
C LEU A 416 -1.82 -12.22 12.07
N SER A 417 -1.33 -11.24 11.32
CA SER A 417 -0.04 -10.56 11.48
C SER A 417 -0.20 -9.11 11.04
N TYR A 418 0.73 -8.25 11.45
CA TYR A 418 0.83 -6.86 10.98
C TYR A 418 2.21 -6.65 10.37
N ASP A 419 2.27 -6.03 9.18
CA ASP A 419 3.54 -5.75 8.49
C ASP A 419 4.31 -4.57 9.12
N VAL A 420 3.68 -3.88 10.06
CA VAL A 420 4.29 -2.81 10.87
C VAL A 420 4.10 -3.07 12.35
N GLU A 421 5.19 -2.91 13.11
CA GLU A 421 5.20 -3.08 14.57
C GLU A 421 4.31 -2.05 15.30
N ASN A 422 4.22 -0.83 14.75
CA ASN A 422 3.45 0.26 15.33
C ASN A 422 2.46 0.83 14.31
N THR A 423 1.24 0.29 14.32
CA THR A 423 0.12 0.75 13.48
C THR A 423 -0.36 2.18 13.78
N GLY A 424 0.16 2.83 14.83
CA GLY A 424 -0.10 4.24 15.13
C GLY A 424 1.04 5.20 14.75
N ALA A 425 2.09 4.74 14.06
CA ALA A 425 3.29 5.54 13.78
C ALA A 425 3.04 6.78 12.90
N ALA A 426 1.96 6.79 12.10
CA ALA A 426 1.55 7.93 11.27
C ALA A 426 0.71 8.98 12.02
N CYS A 427 0.27 8.67 13.25
CA CYS A 427 -0.43 9.65 14.08
C CYS A 427 0.57 10.74 14.50
N GLU A 428 0.13 12.01 14.52
CA GLU A 428 0.93 13.13 15.03
C GLU A 428 1.62 12.76 16.36
N ASP A 429 2.90 13.14 16.51
CA ASP A 429 3.60 13.02 17.80
C ASP A 429 2.79 13.85 18.83
N PRO A 430 2.06 13.20 19.74
CA PRO A 430 0.91 13.80 20.40
C PRO A 430 1.32 14.73 21.55
N VAL A 431 2.62 14.81 21.85
CA VAL A 431 3.09 15.37 23.10
C VAL A 431 3.88 16.66 22.84
N SER A 432 3.33 17.77 23.33
CA SER A 432 4.15 18.87 23.82
C SER A 432 4.95 18.34 25.02
N LEU A 433 6.14 17.78 24.78
CA LEU A 433 7.04 17.16 25.78
C LEU A 433 7.68 18.18 26.75
N ASN A 434 7.04 19.33 26.90
CA ASN A 434 7.39 20.37 27.84
C ASN A 434 6.91 19.97 29.25
N LYS A 435 7.87 19.71 30.14
CA LYS A 435 7.65 19.34 31.55
C LYS A 435 6.73 20.32 32.30
N ASN A 436 6.67 21.59 31.87
CA ASN A 436 5.85 22.63 32.50
C ASN A 436 4.35 22.45 32.24
N ASN A 437 3.96 21.62 31.26
CA ASN A 437 2.56 21.34 30.92
C ASN A 437 2.02 20.06 31.57
N LEU A 438 2.83 19.34 32.35
CA LEU A 438 2.43 18.10 33.02
C LEU A 438 1.40 18.35 34.12
N LYS A 439 0.27 17.64 34.06
CA LYS A 439 -0.80 17.70 35.06
C LYS A 439 -0.53 16.67 36.16
N SER A 440 -0.75 17.05 37.43
CA SER A 440 -0.65 16.11 38.55
C SER A 440 -1.77 15.07 38.47
N CYS A 441 -1.43 13.81 38.19
CA CYS A 441 -2.37 12.68 38.30
C CYS A 441 -2.31 12.10 39.73
N LYS A 442 -3.45 12.00 40.42
CA LYS A 442 -3.55 11.45 41.79
C LYS A 442 -3.98 9.97 41.84
N THR A 443 -4.30 9.40 40.68
CA THR A 443 -4.78 8.04 40.49
C THR A 443 -3.94 7.38 39.39
N LEU A 444 -4.12 6.09 39.14
CA LEU A 444 -3.57 5.49 37.92
C LEU A 444 -4.18 6.20 36.69
N PRO A 445 -3.38 6.55 35.67
CA PRO A 445 -3.89 7.13 34.43
C PRO A 445 -4.89 6.21 33.76
N ASN A 446 -5.97 6.77 33.21
CA ASN A 446 -6.86 6.00 32.36
C ASN A 446 -6.19 5.81 30.97
N PRO A 447 -5.90 4.57 30.53
CA PRO A 447 -5.23 4.34 29.25
C PRO A 447 -6.08 4.81 28.05
N PHE A 448 -7.38 4.99 28.23
CA PHE A 448 -8.28 5.53 27.19
C PHE A 448 -8.40 7.05 27.20
N GLU A 449 -7.83 7.79 28.17
CA GLU A 449 -7.85 9.27 28.15
C GLU A 449 -6.64 9.83 27.40
N TRP A 450 -6.87 10.78 26.48
CA TRP A 450 -5.82 11.48 25.74
C TRP A 450 -4.99 12.37 26.69
N ALA A 451 -3.67 12.42 26.51
CA ALA A 451 -2.78 13.15 27.42
C ALA A 451 -3.00 14.68 27.39
N ASN A 452 -3.37 15.21 26.21
CA ASN A 452 -3.78 16.61 26.04
C ASN A 452 -5.06 16.98 26.83
N GLY A 453 -5.91 16.00 27.17
CA GLY A 453 -7.17 16.18 27.88
C GLY A 453 -8.42 16.25 26.98
N ASN A 454 -8.31 15.90 25.69
CA ASN A 454 -9.42 15.89 24.72
C ASN A 454 -10.40 14.71 24.93
N GLY A 455 -10.73 14.39 26.18
CA GLY A 455 -11.65 13.30 26.53
C GLY A 455 -11.05 11.91 26.40
N LYS A 456 -11.86 10.94 25.94
CA LYS A 456 -11.52 9.52 25.88
C LYS A 456 -11.54 9.01 24.45
N VAL A 457 -10.70 8.02 24.15
CA VAL A 457 -10.87 7.09 23.05
C VAL A 457 -12.22 6.39 23.22
N THR A 458 -13.17 6.75 22.37
CA THR A 458 -14.50 6.13 22.31
C THR A 458 -14.72 5.32 21.05
N ASP A 459 -13.69 5.15 20.21
CA ASP A 459 -13.77 4.54 18.88
C ASP A 459 -12.53 3.69 18.57
N PHE A 460 -12.70 2.59 17.82
CA PHE A 460 -11.60 1.65 17.54
C PHE A 460 -10.45 2.29 16.76
N CYS A 461 -10.77 3.17 15.80
CA CYS A 461 -9.80 3.85 14.95
C CYS A 461 -8.86 4.75 15.77
N ASP A 462 -9.37 5.39 16.82
CA ASP A 462 -8.61 6.27 17.72
C ASP A 462 -7.61 5.49 18.61
N TRP A 463 -7.86 4.19 18.83
CA TRP A 463 -7.00 3.35 19.67
C TRP A 463 -5.59 3.17 19.09
N SER A 464 -5.41 3.21 17.76
CA SER A 464 -4.06 3.16 17.16
C SER A 464 -3.21 4.36 17.58
N CYS A 465 -3.77 5.56 17.49
CA CYS A 465 -3.09 6.79 17.89
C CYS A 465 -2.90 6.90 19.40
N ARG A 466 -3.84 6.44 20.24
CA ARG A 466 -3.64 6.43 21.70
C ARG A 466 -2.55 5.43 22.13
N ARG A 467 -2.42 4.26 21.49
CA ARG A 467 -1.27 3.37 21.73
C ARG A 467 0.06 4.04 21.38
N ASN A 468 0.11 4.80 20.28
CA ASN A 468 1.30 5.56 19.89
C ASN A 468 1.62 6.67 20.91
N GLU A 469 0.61 7.38 21.43
CA GLU A 469 0.76 8.38 22.51
C GLU A 469 1.38 7.74 23.76
N ILE A 470 0.79 6.66 24.28
CA ILE A 470 1.29 5.95 25.48
C ILE A 470 2.74 5.48 25.26
N LYS A 471 3.03 4.87 24.11
CA LYS A 471 4.40 4.45 23.74
C LYS A 471 5.37 5.63 23.81
N ARG A 472 5.01 6.76 23.19
CA ARG A 472 5.87 7.96 23.10
C ARG A 472 6.10 8.60 24.47
N GLU A 473 5.06 8.67 25.30
CA GLU A 473 5.14 9.19 26.67
C GLU A 473 6.12 8.36 27.52
N ILE A 474 6.01 7.02 27.48
CA ILE A 474 6.88 6.11 28.25
C ILE A 474 8.33 6.15 27.73
N GLU A 475 8.53 6.12 26.41
CA GLU A 475 9.85 6.22 25.77
C GLU A 475 10.56 7.54 26.13
N TYR A 476 9.85 8.66 26.17
CA TYR A 476 10.49 9.95 26.45
C TYR A 476 10.72 10.21 27.94
N TRP A 477 9.75 9.89 28.81
CA TRP A 477 9.82 10.27 30.23
C TRP A 477 10.45 9.21 31.14
N GLU A 478 10.47 7.94 30.74
CA GLU A 478 10.81 6.84 31.66
C GLU A 478 11.91 5.92 31.13
N ILE A 479 11.73 5.32 29.94
CA ILE A 479 12.58 4.17 29.52
C ILE A 479 13.57 4.46 28.39
N GLY A 480 13.51 5.64 27.77
CA GLY A 480 14.34 6.00 26.61
C GLY A 480 13.75 5.57 25.27
N GLU A 481 14.12 6.27 24.20
CA GLU A 481 13.60 5.99 22.86
C GLU A 481 14.06 4.62 22.34
N LYS A 482 13.11 3.85 21.81
CA LYS A 482 13.36 2.54 21.23
C LYS A 482 14.19 2.66 19.95
N PRO A 483 15.38 2.02 19.87
CA PRO A 483 16.27 2.23 18.74
C PRO A 483 15.84 1.40 17.52
N LYS A 484 16.11 1.95 16.34
CA LYS A 484 16.04 1.21 15.06
C LYS A 484 17.25 0.28 14.93
N PHE A 485 17.08 -0.80 14.18
CA PHE A 485 18.15 -1.70 13.74
C PHE A 485 18.28 -1.58 12.21
N ASP A 486 19.41 -2.00 11.65
CA ASP A 486 19.68 -1.91 10.21
C ASP A 486 19.14 -3.12 9.44
N LYS A 487 19.29 -4.32 10.03
CA LYS A 487 18.86 -5.59 9.41
C LYS A 487 18.43 -6.59 10.47
N LEU A 488 17.46 -7.42 10.12
CA LEU A 488 17.04 -8.58 10.91
C LEU A 488 16.95 -9.80 9.98
N GLU A 489 17.44 -10.94 10.45
CA GLU A 489 17.37 -12.23 9.78
C GLU A 489 16.74 -13.24 10.74
N ALA A 490 15.63 -13.87 10.34
CA ALA A 490 14.97 -14.91 11.11
C ALA A 490 15.11 -16.27 10.40
N SER A 491 15.38 -17.32 11.17
CA SER A 491 15.38 -18.70 10.68
C SER A 491 14.75 -19.63 11.72
N TYR A 492 14.06 -20.68 11.25
CA TYR A 492 13.46 -21.70 12.11
C TYR A 492 13.98 -23.07 11.72
N SER A 493 14.69 -23.75 12.62
CA SER A 493 15.24 -25.09 12.39
C SER A 493 15.36 -25.87 13.69
N GLY A 494 15.15 -27.18 13.64
CA GLY A 494 15.26 -28.06 14.82
C GLY A 494 14.34 -27.67 16.00
N GLY A 495 13.20 -27.03 15.72
CA GLY A 495 12.30 -26.50 16.75
C GLY A 495 12.72 -25.15 17.36
N THR A 496 13.80 -24.54 16.89
CA THR A 496 14.35 -23.28 17.42
C THR A 496 14.20 -22.16 16.40
N LEU A 497 13.50 -21.10 16.79
CA LEU A 497 13.55 -19.80 16.10
C LEU A 497 14.83 -19.09 16.51
N THR A 498 15.58 -18.61 15.52
CA THR A 498 16.80 -17.83 15.68
C THR A 498 16.63 -16.52 14.94
N VAL A 499 16.72 -15.40 15.66
CA VAL A 499 16.58 -14.05 15.10
C VAL A 499 17.90 -13.31 15.31
N LYS A 500 18.58 -12.96 14.23
CA LYS A 500 19.85 -12.24 14.24
C LYS A 500 19.62 -10.80 13.80
N ILE A 501 19.99 -9.85 14.65
CA ILE A 501 19.77 -8.42 14.46
C ILE A 501 21.13 -7.72 14.33
N TYR A 502 21.20 -6.77 13.41
CA TYR A 502 22.40 -6.02 13.04
C TYR A 502 22.20 -4.52 13.29
N ASN A 503 23.23 -3.86 13.81
CA ASN A 503 23.31 -2.40 13.94
C ASN A 503 24.78 -1.98 13.72
N GLY A 504 25.08 -1.44 12.55
CA GLY A 504 26.42 -1.33 12.00
C GLY A 504 27.14 -2.68 11.97
N SER A 505 28.38 -2.70 12.43
CA SER A 505 29.18 -3.93 12.62
C SER A 505 28.73 -4.78 13.81
N ASN A 506 27.82 -4.30 14.67
CA ASN A 506 27.41 -5.01 15.87
C ASN A 506 26.25 -5.95 15.56
N THR A 507 26.27 -7.14 16.18
CA THR A 507 25.22 -8.15 16.00
C THR A 507 24.74 -8.74 17.32
N LEU A 508 23.44 -8.99 17.43
CA LEU A 508 22.79 -9.67 18.54
C LEU A 508 22.01 -10.86 17.98
N THR A 509 22.10 -12.04 18.58
CA THR A 509 21.28 -13.20 18.19
C THR A 509 20.37 -13.58 19.35
N LEU A 510 19.07 -13.59 19.07
CA LEU A 510 18.03 -14.12 19.92
C LEU A 510 17.69 -15.55 19.49
N THR A 511 17.38 -16.40 20.47
CA THR A 511 16.91 -17.77 20.23
C THR A 511 15.70 -18.08 21.11
N SER A 512 14.75 -18.81 20.53
CA SER A 512 13.51 -19.24 21.17
C SER A 512 13.17 -20.66 20.73
N LYS A 513 13.15 -21.61 21.67
CA LYS A 513 12.73 -22.99 21.39
C LYS A 513 11.20 -23.06 21.40
N ILE A 514 10.59 -23.11 20.21
CA ILE A 514 9.14 -23.04 20.03
C ILE A 514 8.49 -24.38 20.32
N SER A 515 7.38 -24.36 21.07
CA SER A 515 6.46 -25.50 21.18
C SER A 515 5.26 -25.27 20.25
N VAL A 516 5.07 -26.17 19.28
CA VAL A 516 3.93 -26.14 18.35
C VAL A 516 2.87 -27.13 18.85
N PRO A 517 1.58 -26.73 18.99
CA PRO A 517 0.51 -27.61 19.44
C PRO A 517 0.16 -28.64 18.35
N SER A 518 -0.52 -29.73 18.73
CA SER A 518 -0.97 -30.73 17.77
C SER A 518 -2.19 -30.26 16.94
N GLY A 519 -2.28 -30.78 15.72
CA GLY A 519 -3.35 -30.44 14.76
C GLY A 519 -2.94 -29.39 13.73
N ASN A 520 -3.76 -29.25 12.69
CA ASN A 520 -3.54 -28.28 11.62
C ASN A 520 -3.80 -26.86 12.13
N GLY A 521 -2.99 -25.91 11.67
CA GLY A 521 -3.17 -24.48 11.99
C GLY A 521 -4.24 -23.80 11.11
N PRO A 522 -4.35 -22.46 11.17
CA PRO A 522 -3.49 -21.54 11.95
C PRO A 522 -3.71 -21.69 13.46
N HIS A 523 -2.62 -21.58 14.21
CA HIS A 523 -2.64 -21.59 15.68
C HIS A 523 -2.31 -20.19 16.22
N PRO A 524 -2.99 -19.69 17.25
CA PRO A 524 -2.60 -18.44 17.90
C PRO A 524 -1.19 -18.56 18.51
N ILE A 525 -0.43 -17.47 18.55
CA ILE A 525 0.91 -17.42 19.16
C ILE A 525 0.80 -16.80 20.56
N VAL A 526 1.53 -17.37 21.53
CA VAL A 526 1.84 -16.74 22.81
C VAL A 526 3.35 -16.59 22.94
N ILE A 527 3.81 -15.36 23.18
CA ILE A 527 5.21 -15.07 23.51
C ILE A 527 5.30 -14.91 25.02
N GLY A 528 6.10 -15.74 25.67
CA GLY A 528 6.23 -15.76 27.12
C GLY A 528 7.59 -15.26 27.59
N MET A 529 7.59 -14.31 28.54
CA MET A 529 8.82 -13.80 29.16
C MET A 529 9.43 -14.87 30.07
N ASP A 530 10.67 -15.29 29.80
CA ASP A 530 11.47 -16.28 30.53
C ASP A 530 10.86 -17.69 30.67
N GLY A 531 9.83 -18.00 29.89
CA GLY A 531 9.22 -19.33 29.82
C GLY A 531 8.13 -19.33 28.75
N ASN A 532 7.71 -20.52 28.30
CA ASN A 532 6.80 -20.68 27.16
C ASN A 532 5.54 -19.79 27.18
N THR A 533 5.01 -19.51 28.38
CA THR A 533 3.77 -18.77 28.62
C THR A 533 3.92 -17.69 29.69
N GLY A 534 5.16 -17.26 29.95
CA GLY A 534 5.50 -16.33 31.02
C GLY A 534 5.17 -16.90 32.40
N SER A 535 4.56 -16.07 33.25
CA SER A 535 4.09 -16.46 34.59
C SER A 535 2.76 -17.21 34.61
N LEU A 536 2.12 -17.41 33.44
CA LEU A 536 0.81 -18.04 33.33
C LEU A 536 0.93 -19.54 33.03
N SER A 537 -0.04 -20.33 33.52
CA SER A 537 -0.07 -21.79 33.32
C SER A 537 -0.14 -22.16 31.84
N SER A 538 0.74 -23.06 31.39
CA SER A 538 0.79 -23.56 30.01
C SER A 538 -0.47 -24.30 29.57
N SER A 539 -1.29 -24.80 30.51
CA SER A 539 -2.57 -25.44 30.23
C SER A 539 -3.56 -24.53 29.49
N TYR A 540 -3.57 -23.23 29.79
CA TYR A 540 -4.42 -22.24 29.12
C TYR A 540 -4.03 -22.02 27.64
N PHE A 541 -2.78 -22.31 27.29
CA PHE A 541 -2.18 -22.09 25.98
C PHE A 541 -1.88 -23.41 25.25
N SER A 542 -2.58 -24.48 25.60
CA SER A 542 -2.45 -25.81 24.99
C SER A 542 -2.80 -25.88 23.50
N LYS A 543 -3.51 -24.86 22.98
CA LYS A 543 -3.82 -24.65 21.56
C LYS A 543 -2.97 -23.56 20.89
N CYS A 544 -2.00 -22.98 21.60
CA CYS A 544 -1.17 -21.90 21.08
C CYS A 544 0.22 -22.43 20.70
N ILE A 545 0.82 -21.83 19.68
CA ILE A 545 2.28 -21.88 19.48
C ILE A 545 2.91 -21.10 20.64
N GLN A 546 3.79 -21.73 21.40
CA GLN A 546 4.42 -21.12 22.58
C GLN A 546 5.86 -20.75 22.27
N VAL A 547 6.19 -19.47 22.41
CA VAL A 547 7.50 -18.88 22.05
C VAL A 547 8.13 -18.31 23.32
N PRO A 548 9.06 -19.02 23.98
CA PRO A 548 9.77 -18.47 25.13
C PRO A 548 10.76 -17.39 24.68
N PHE A 549 10.64 -16.19 25.23
CA PHE A 549 11.59 -15.08 25.05
C PHE A 549 12.37 -14.88 26.36
N THR A 550 13.66 -15.22 26.37
CA THR A 550 14.52 -15.08 27.56
C THR A 550 15.17 -13.69 27.62
N HIS A 551 14.86 -12.90 28.64
CA HIS A 551 15.24 -11.48 28.72
C HIS A 551 16.76 -11.27 28.80
N THR A 552 17.49 -12.23 29.39
CA THR A 552 18.95 -12.17 29.54
C THR A 552 19.73 -12.24 28.22
N GLN A 553 19.07 -12.56 27.10
CA GLN A 553 19.62 -12.44 25.75
C GLN A 553 19.75 -10.97 25.29
N ILE A 554 19.07 -10.04 25.97
CA ILE A 554 19.10 -8.59 25.72
C ILE A 554 19.91 -7.86 26.79
N ALA A 555 19.46 -7.96 28.04
CA ALA A 555 20.02 -7.26 29.21
C ALA A 555 19.76 -8.11 30.46
N LYS A 556 20.73 -8.17 31.38
CA LYS A 556 20.66 -9.08 32.53
C LYS A 556 20.06 -8.41 33.74
N TYR A 557 18.93 -8.95 34.23
CA TYR A 557 18.44 -8.60 35.55
C TYR A 557 19.29 -9.25 36.64
N ASN A 558 20.40 -8.60 36.97
CA ASN A 558 21.17 -8.93 38.16
C ASN A 558 20.46 -8.32 39.40
N GLY A 559 20.38 -9.06 40.52
CA GLY A 559 20.23 -8.47 41.86
C GLY A 559 18.84 -8.13 42.41
N GLY A 560 17.73 -8.33 41.70
CA GLY A 560 16.39 -8.13 42.27
C GLY A 560 15.99 -6.66 42.46
N PHE A 561 14.88 -6.42 43.18
CA PHE A 561 14.26 -5.09 43.31
C PHE A 561 15.17 -4.01 43.90
N ASP A 562 16.22 -4.40 44.64
CA ASP A 562 17.18 -3.49 45.28
C ASP A 562 18.43 -3.21 44.42
N GLY A 563 18.38 -3.49 43.11
CA GLY A 563 19.26 -2.89 42.12
C GLY A 563 20.63 -3.56 41.97
N GLY A 564 20.66 -4.77 41.40
CA GLY A 564 21.89 -5.21 40.73
C GLY A 564 22.12 -4.43 39.44
N GLY A 565 23.39 -4.16 39.13
CA GLY A 565 23.76 -3.23 38.08
C GLY A 565 23.37 -3.72 36.68
N ARG A 566 22.64 -2.85 35.96
CA ARG A 566 22.64 -2.81 34.48
C ARG A 566 24.08 -2.78 34.00
N SER A 567 24.43 -3.52 32.94
CA SER A 567 25.80 -3.52 32.42
C SER A 567 25.87 -3.02 30.99
N GLN A 568 26.79 -2.08 30.71
CA GLN A 568 27.14 -1.68 29.34
C GLN A 568 27.73 -2.87 28.54
N SER A 569 28.15 -3.96 29.20
CA SER A 569 28.59 -5.19 28.55
C SER A 569 27.44 -6.11 28.10
N ASP A 570 26.18 -5.78 28.39
CA ASP A 570 25.06 -6.63 28.00
C ASP A 570 24.79 -6.57 26.49
N PRO A 571 24.21 -7.64 25.90
CA PRO A 571 24.06 -7.76 24.44
C PRO A 571 23.44 -6.54 23.76
N PHE A 572 22.38 -5.96 24.32
CA PHE A 572 21.70 -4.80 23.75
C PHE A 572 22.59 -3.54 23.72
N TYR A 573 23.35 -3.26 24.78
CA TYR A 573 24.24 -2.08 24.81
C TYR A 573 25.54 -2.29 24.01
N LYS A 574 25.88 -3.54 23.68
CA LYS A 574 26.88 -3.89 22.65
C LYS A 574 26.33 -3.71 21.23
N LEU A 575 25.05 -4.03 21.00
CA LEU A 575 24.38 -3.75 19.73
C LEU A 575 24.26 -2.24 19.49
N TYR A 576 23.94 -1.48 20.55
CA TYR A 576 23.79 -0.02 20.54
C TYR A 576 24.79 0.70 21.47
N PRO A 577 26.09 0.78 21.11
CA PRO A 577 27.08 1.50 21.91
C PRO A 577 26.66 2.95 22.20
N GLY A 578 26.97 3.44 23.40
CA GLY A 578 26.64 4.80 23.84
C GLY A 578 25.23 4.99 24.41
N THR A 579 24.28 4.08 24.14
CA THR A 579 22.89 4.22 24.60
C THR A 579 22.64 3.87 26.07
N PHE A 580 23.63 3.32 26.79
CA PHE A 580 23.48 2.80 28.15
C PHE A 580 22.86 3.81 29.16
N ASN A 581 23.16 5.10 29.01
CA ASN A 581 22.65 6.16 29.88
C ASN A 581 21.35 6.82 29.36
N SER A 582 20.91 6.50 28.14
CA SER A 582 19.73 7.11 27.50
C SER A 582 18.58 6.13 27.23
N ILE A 583 18.85 4.82 27.29
CA ILE A 583 17.88 3.74 27.11
C ILE A 583 17.98 2.81 28.30
N ALA A 584 16.86 2.53 28.96
CA ALA A 584 16.76 1.64 30.12
C ALA A 584 16.48 0.19 29.72
N ASP A 585 16.73 -0.75 30.62
CA ASP A 585 16.55 -2.19 30.37
C ASP A 585 15.10 -2.55 30.00
N TYR A 586 14.10 -1.84 30.52
CA TYR A 586 12.70 -2.00 30.11
C TYR A 586 12.47 -1.70 28.63
N CYS A 587 13.13 -0.68 28.07
CA CYS A 587 13.09 -0.39 26.64
C CYS A 587 13.85 -1.46 25.85
N ALA A 588 15.01 -1.89 26.35
CA ALA A 588 15.79 -2.97 25.75
C ALA A 588 14.99 -4.29 25.66
N TRP A 589 14.32 -4.71 26.75
CA TRP A 589 13.49 -5.93 26.77
C TRP A 589 12.26 -5.79 25.86
N SER A 590 11.59 -4.64 25.88
CA SER A 590 10.47 -4.32 24.97
C SER A 590 10.91 -4.21 23.51
N TRP A 591 12.18 -3.91 23.26
CA TRP A 591 12.80 -3.98 21.94
C TRP A 591 13.07 -5.42 21.52
N GLY A 592 13.60 -6.26 22.42
CA GLY A 592 13.89 -7.66 22.13
C GLY A 592 12.64 -8.49 21.86
N ILE A 593 11.57 -8.35 22.66
CA ILE A 593 10.34 -9.14 22.50
C ILE A 593 9.54 -8.79 21.23
N SER A 594 9.87 -7.66 20.60
CA SER A 594 9.27 -7.21 19.33
C SER A 594 10.04 -7.66 18.09
N ARG A 595 11.12 -8.44 18.26
CA ARG A 595 11.90 -9.06 17.18
C ARG A 595 11.46 -10.51 17.00
#